data_AF-A0A9Q0AKX3-F1
#
_entry.id   AF-A0A9Q0AKX3-F1
#
_cell.length_a   1.000
_cell.length_b   1.000
_cell.length_c   1.000
_cell.angle_alpha   90.00
_cell.angle_beta   90.00
_cell.angle_gamma   90.00
#
_symmetry.space_group_name_H-M   'P 1'
#
loop_
_entity.id
_entity.type
_entity.pdbx_description
1 polymer ?
#
loop_
_entity_poly.entity_id
_entity_poly.type
_entity_poly.pdbx_seq_one_letter_code
_entity_poly.pdbx_strand_id
1 'polypeptide(L)'
;MAMTSVLSRTQHAIIAAPFIAIAVWCFQAMDLEKIAATAKPSADAGVISWDGGQVKIIDFHGVPFLDQLWRGGTATFSPSSFGYDSIAAWQVFSFLIDLGPIYAIWILESTREVNSWSPAYL
;
A
#
# COMPACT_ATOMS: atom_id res chain seq x y z
N MET A 1 31.42 11.42 27.87
CA MET A 1 30.16 10.67 27.91
C MET A 1 29.04 11.67 27.66
N ALA A 2 28.63 11.86 26.40
CA ALA A 2 27.61 12.83 26.06
C ALA A 2 26.23 12.24 26.41
N MET A 3 25.52 12.83 27.37
CA MET A 3 24.10 12.57 27.57
C MET A 3 23.35 13.13 26.36
N THR A 4 23.08 12.29 25.37
CA THR A 4 22.03 12.57 24.40
C THR A 4 20.72 12.62 25.18
N SER A 5 20.06 13.79 25.28
CA SER A 5 18.77 13.88 25.95
C SER A 5 17.77 13.01 25.19
N VAL A 6 17.36 11.90 25.79
CA VAL A 6 16.33 11.03 25.24
C VAL A 6 15.03 11.82 25.19
N LEU A 7 14.51 12.06 24.00
CA LEU A 7 13.22 12.74 23.83
C LEU A 7 12.12 11.93 24.54
N SER A 8 11.17 12.62 25.16
CA SER A 8 10.00 11.98 25.77
C SER A 8 9.07 11.40 24.71
N ARG A 9 8.18 10.47 25.09
CA ARG A 9 7.17 9.89 24.18
C ARG A 9 6.32 10.97 23.51
N THR A 10 5.94 12.01 24.25
CA THR A 10 5.15 13.14 23.72
C THR A 10 5.93 13.93 22.68
N GLN A 11 7.24 14.15 22.88
CA GLN A 11 8.08 14.84 21.90
C GLN A 11 8.20 14.03 20.60
N HIS A 12 8.39 12.70 20.70
CA HIS A 12 8.37 11.83 19.52
C HIS A 12 7.02 11.88 18.78
N ALA A 13 5.90 11.85 19.51
CA ALA A 13 4.57 11.95 18.91
C ALA A 13 4.35 13.27 18.17
N ILE A 14 4.81 14.39 18.75
CA ILE A 14 4.72 15.72 18.11
C ILE A 14 5.57 15.76 16.83
N ILE A 15 6.79 15.22 16.87
CA ILE A 15 7.68 15.16 15.70
C ILE A 15 7.10 14.25 14.61
N ALA A 16 6.37 13.19 14.98
CA ALA A 16 5.74 12.27 14.03
C ALA A 16 4.42 12.80 13.44
N ALA A 17 3.75 13.74 14.12
CA ALA A 17 2.44 14.25 13.71
C ALA A 17 2.37 14.78 12.25
N PRO A 18 3.39 15.46 11.70
CA PRO A 18 3.39 15.86 10.29
C PRO A 18 3.26 14.67 9.32
N PHE A 19 3.86 13.51 9.63
CA PHE A 19 3.74 12.33 8.76
C PHE A 19 2.31 11.77 8.76
N ILE A 20 1.62 11.82 9.90
CA ILE A 20 0.20 11.45 9.99
C ILE A 20 -0.64 12.42 9.17
N ALA A 21 -0.37 13.73 9.26
CA ALA A 21 -1.07 14.73 8.47
C ALA A 21 -0.87 14.52 6.97
N ILE A 22 0.36 14.20 6.54
CA ILE A 22 0.66 13.84 5.14
C ILE A 22 -0.10 12.58 4.73
N ALA A 23 -0.13 11.54 5.56
CA ALA A 23 -0.86 10.31 5.25
C ALA A 23 -2.37 10.56 5.07
N VAL A 24 -2.98 11.37 5.94
CA VAL A 24 -4.38 11.79 5.81
C VAL A 24 -4.60 12.60 4.53
N TRP A 25 -3.70 13.53 4.20
CA TRP A 25 -3.76 14.28 2.95
C TRP A 25 -3.70 13.33 1.76
N CYS A 26 -2.71 12.44 1.69
CA CYS A 26 -2.57 11.48 0.61
C CYS A 26 -3.83 10.63 0.43
N PHE A 27 -4.45 10.20 1.53
CA PHE A 27 -5.72 9.47 1.49
C PHE A 27 -6.85 10.30 0.90
N GLN A 28 -6.95 11.59 1.25
CA GLN A 28 -7.96 12.50 0.71
C GLN A 28 -7.70 12.89 -0.75
N ALA A 29 -6.44 12.99 -1.15
CA ALA A 29 -6.04 13.32 -2.51
C ALA A 29 -6.17 12.12 -3.47
N MET A 30 -6.37 10.91 -2.95
CA MET A 30 -6.57 9.72 -3.75
C MET A 30 -7.93 9.76 -4.45
N ASP A 31 -7.91 9.81 -5.78
CA ASP A 31 -9.12 9.85 -6.61
C ASP A 31 -9.73 8.44 -6.76
N LEU A 32 -10.48 8.03 -5.74
CA LEU A 32 -11.17 6.75 -5.69
C LEU A 32 -12.20 6.57 -6.81
N GLU A 33 -12.87 7.66 -7.21
CA GLU A 33 -13.89 7.62 -8.25
C GLU A 33 -13.26 7.28 -9.61
N LYS A 34 -12.15 7.94 -9.94
CA LYS A 34 -11.41 7.65 -11.17
C LYS A 34 -10.83 6.25 -11.20
N ILE A 35 -10.29 5.77 -10.07
CA ILE A 35 -9.81 4.39 -9.93
C ILE A 35 -10.96 3.42 -10.22
N ALA A 36 -12.10 3.60 -9.56
CA ALA A 36 -13.28 2.75 -9.75
C ALA A 36 -13.79 2.81 -11.20
N ALA A 37 -13.91 3.99 -11.79
CA ALA A 37 -14.37 4.16 -13.17
C ALA A 37 -13.47 3.45 -14.19
N THR A 38 -12.16 3.38 -13.92
CA THR A 38 -11.19 2.72 -14.80
C THR A 38 -11.21 1.19 -14.64
N ALA A 39 -11.34 0.69 -13.41
CA ALA A 39 -11.27 -0.74 -13.12
C ALA A 39 -12.61 -1.48 -13.31
N LYS A 40 -13.73 -0.80 -13.07
CA LYS A 40 -15.07 -1.40 -13.07
C LYS A 40 -15.43 -2.14 -14.37
N PRO A 41 -15.13 -1.62 -15.58
CA PRO A 41 -15.46 -2.33 -16.82
C PRO A 41 -14.82 -3.73 -16.89
N SER A 42 -13.54 -3.85 -16.53
CA SER A 42 -12.84 -5.15 -16.52
C SER A 42 -13.30 -6.05 -15.37
N ALA A 43 -13.58 -5.47 -14.20
CA ALA A 43 -14.10 -6.21 -13.05
C ALA A 43 -15.49 -6.81 -13.32
N ASP A 44 -16.40 -6.04 -13.93
CA ASP A 44 -17.74 -6.48 -14.29
C ASP A 44 -17.72 -7.51 -15.42
N ALA A 45 -16.87 -7.29 -16.44
CA ALA A 45 -16.71 -8.22 -17.55
C ALA A 45 -16.03 -9.55 -17.14
N GLY A 46 -15.30 -9.56 -16.01
CA GLY A 46 -14.49 -10.69 -15.58
C GLY A 46 -13.31 -10.97 -16.51
N VAL A 47 -12.94 -10.01 -17.35
CA VAL A 47 -11.86 -10.10 -18.34
C VAL A 47 -11.10 -8.78 -18.37
N ILE A 48 -9.77 -8.87 -18.39
CA ILE A 48 -8.86 -7.75 -18.58
C ILE A 48 -8.31 -7.87 -20.00
N SER A 49 -8.44 -6.80 -20.79
CA SER A 49 -7.97 -6.76 -22.18
C SER A 49 -7.13 -5.50 -22.42
N TRP A 50 -6.07 -5.64 -23.20
CA TRP A 50 -5.18 -4.56 -23.64
C TRP A 50 -4.61 -4.91 -25.02
N ASP A 51 -3.86 -4.00 -25.65
CA ASP A 51 -3.33 -4.18 -27.00
C ASP A 51 -2.42 -5.41 -27.16
N GLY A 52 -1.84 -5.90 -26.06
CA GLY A 52 -0.93 -7.05 -26.03
C GLY A 52 -1.59 -8.38 -25.63
N GLY A 53 -2.89 -8.40 -25.31
CA GLY A 53 -3.57 -9.64 -24.95
C GLY A 53 -4.83 -9.46 -24.10
N GLN A 54 -5.36 -10.59 -23.66
CA GLN A 54 -6.48 -10.63 -22.73
C GLN A 54 -6.32 -11.78 -21.73
N VAL A 55 -6.82 -11.59 -20.52
CA VAL A 55 -6.87 -12.63 -19.48
C VAL A 55 -8.21 -12.62 -18.76
N LYS A 56 -8.69 -13.81 -18.39
CA LYS A 56 -9.88 -13.96 -17.57
C LYS A 56 -9.51 -13.77 -16.09
N ILE A 57 -10.34 -13.04 -15.35
CA ILE A 57 -10.23 -12.96 -13.90
C ILE A 57 -10.81 -14.25 -13.31
N ILE A 58 -10.04 -14.91 -12.45
CA ILE A 58 -10.42 -16.16 -11.80
C ILE A 58 -11.00 -15.92 -10.41
N ASP A 59 -11.79 -16.87 -9.93
CA ASP A 59 -12.22 -16.94 -8.54
C ASP A 59 -11.11 -17.63 -7.74
N PHE A 60 -10.36 -16.84 -6.97
CA PHE A 60 -9.15 -17.28 -6.28
C PHE A 60 -9.44 -17.89 -4.91
N HIS A 61 -10.40 -17.33 -4.18
CA HIS A 61 -10.72 -17.72 -2.81
C HIS A 61 -11.79 -18.81 -2.74
N GLY A 62 -12.61 -18.96 -3.79
CA GLY A 62 -13.76 -19.88 -3.80
C GLY A 62 -14.92 -19.43 -2.90
N VAL A 63 -14.85 -18.19 -2.39
CA VAL A 63 -15.86 -17.58 -1.53
C VAL A 63 -16.41 -16.36 -2.27
N PRO A 64 -17.69 -16.36 -2.69
CA PRO A 64 -18.21 -15.36 -3.62
C PRO A 64 -17.96 -13.90 -3.21
N PHE A 65 -18.11 -13.61 -1.92
CA PHE A 65 -17.84 -12.28 -1.38
C PHE A 65 -16.36 -11.86 -1.52
N LEU A 66 -15.43 -12.77 -1.19
CA LEU A 66 -13.99 -12.50 -1.29
C LEU A 66 -13.55 -12.38 -2.74
N ASP A 67 -14.09 -13.23 -3.63
CA ASP A 67 -13.78 -13.18 -5.05
C ASP A 67 -14.34 -11.93 -5.72
N GLN A 68 -15.51 -11.45 -5.31
CA GLN A 68 -16.05 -10.18 -5.76
C GLN A 68 -15.18 -9.00 -5.32
N LEU A 69 -14.74 -8.98 -4.06
CA LEU A 69 -13.83 -7.96 -3.55
C LEU A 69 -12.48 -8.01 -4.30
N TRP A 70 -11.95 -9.21 -4.53
CA TRP A 70 -10.65 -9.42 -5.17
C TRP A 70 -10.66 -9.08 -6.66
N ARG A 71 -11.78 -9.26 -7.38
CA ARG A 71 -11.92 -8.86 -8.79
C ARG A 71 -11.64 -7.38 -9.00
N GLY A 72 -12.20 -6.53 -8.15
CA GLY A 72 -11.98 -5.08 -8.21
C GLY A 72 -10.49 -4.74 -8.07
N GLY A 73 -9.82 -5.33 -7.08
CA GLY A 73 -8.37 -5.17 -6.91
C GLY A 73 -7.58 -5.68 -8.10
N THR A 74 -7.91 -6.87 -8.61
CA THR A 74 -7.22 -7.48 -9.76
C THR A 74 -7.32 -6.59 -11.01
N ALA A 75 -8.50 -6.03 -11.29
CA ALA A 75 -8.69 -5.09 -12.39
C ALA A 75 -7.98 -3.74 -12.15
N THR A 76 -7.98 -3.22 -10.92
CA THR A 76 -7.31 -1.95 -10.58
C THR A 76 -5.80 -2.03 -10.77
N PHE A 77 -5.17 -3.14 -10.38
CA PHE A 77 -3.73 -3.31 -10.45
C PHE A 77 -3.24 -3.99 -11.74
N SER A 78 -4.13 -4.29 -12.69
CA SER A 78 -3.72 -4.94 -13.93
C SER A 78 -2.81 -4.08 -14.84
N PRO A 79 -2.93 -2.74 -14.90
CA PRO A 79 -2.02 -1.91 -15.71
C PRO A 79 -0.55 -2.07 -15.31
N SER A 80 -0.27 -2.08 -14.01
CA SER A 80 1.08 -2.27 -13.49
C SER A 80 1.52 -3.73 -13.54
N SER A 81 0.61 -4.67 -13.25
CA SER A 81 0.93 -6.11 -13.20
C SER A 81 1.25 -6.68 -14.59
N PHE A 82 0.51 -6.27 -15.62
CA PHE A 82 0.74 -6.70 -17.00
C PHE A 82 1.59 -5.72 -17.81
N GLY A 83 2.00 -4.60 -17.20
CA GLY A 83 2.97 -3.67 -17.78
C GLY A 83 2.50 -2.91 -19.02
N TYR A 84 1.20 -2.91 -19.33
CA TYR A 84 0.65 -2.14 -20.44
C TYR A 84 0.49 -0.65 -20.13
N ASP A 85 0.74 -0.25 -18.87
CA ASP A 85 1.08 1.12 -18.50
C ASP A 85 2.49 1.12 -17.86
N SER A 86 3.47 1.63 -18.60
CA SER A 86 4.87 1.67 -18.15
C SER A 86 5.11 2.52 -16.90
N ILE A 87 4.33 3.60 -16.73
CA ILE A 87 4.46 4.50 -15.57
C ILE A 87 3.89 3.78 -14.35
N ALA A 88 2.71 3.18 -14.48
CA ALA A 88 2.10 2.42 -13.39
C ALA A 88 2.97 1.22 -12.97
N ALA A 89 3.54 0.49 -13.93
CA ALA A 89 4.43 -0.63 -13.66
C ALA A 89 5.68 -0.19 -12.87
N TRP A 90 6.32 0.90 -13.28
CA TRP A 90 7.49 1.43 -12.59
C TRP A 90 7.17 1.96 -11.19
N GLN A 91 6.02 2.62 -11.03
CA GLN A 91 5.55 3.12 -9.74
C GLN A 91 5.34 1.97 -8.74
N VAL A 92 4.67 0.88 -9.16
CA VAL A 92 4.45 -0.28 -8.29
C VAL A 92 5.76 -1.02 -8.01
N PHE A 93 6.65 -1.13 -8.99
CA PHE A 93 7.98 -1.70 -8.76
C PHE A 93 8.76 -0.91 -7.70
N SER A 94 8.79 0.41 -7.80
CA SER A 94 9.44 1.29 -6.82
C SER A 94 8.84 1.11 -5.42
N PHE A 95 7.50 1.08 -5.33
CA PHE A 95 6.78 0.84 -4.08
C PHE A 95 7.15 -0.50 -3.43
N LEU A 96 7.33 -1.58 -4.20
CA LEU A 96 7.75 -2.87 -3.66
C LEU A 96 9.16 -2.82 -3.06
N ILE A 97 10.06 -2.03 -3.65
CA ILE A 97 11.42 -1.84 -3.11
C ILE A 97 11.38 -1.00 -1.83
N ASP A 98 10.49 -0.01 -1.73
CA ASP A 98 10.33 0.84 -0.55
C ASP A 98 9.92 0.05 0.72
N LEU A 99 9.30 -1.13 0.56
CA LEU A 99 8.96 -2.01 1.67
C LEU A 99 10.20 -2.45 2.45
N GLY A 100 11.33 -2.70 1.78
CA GLY A 100 12.56 -3.16 2.42
C GLY A 100 13.04 -2.20 3.52
N PRO A 101 13.30 -0.92 3.18
CA PRO A 101 13.62 0.11 4.16
C PRO A 101 12.55 0.29 5.24
N ILE A 102 11.26 0.23 4.90
CA ILE A 102 10.17 0.35 5.89
C ILE A 102 10.22 -0.79 6.93
N TYR A 103 10.36 -2.04 6.48
CA TYR A 103 10.49 -3.18 7.38
C TYR A 103 11.76 -3.11 8.22
N ALA A 104 12.88 -2.67 7.64
CA ALA A 104 14.12 -2.47 8.38
C ALA A 104 13.97 -1.42 9.48
N ILE A 105 13.37 -0.27 9.17
CA ILE A 105 13.07 0.79 10.15
C ILE A 105 12.16 0.23 11.24
N TRP A 106 11.08 -0.47 10.88
CA TRP A 106 10.18 -1.05 11.86
C TRP A 106 10.95 -1.99 12.80
N ILE A 107 11.66 -2.99 12.29
CA ILE A 107 12.37 -3.98 13.13
C ILE A 107 13.40 -3.31 14.06
N LEU A 108 14.13 -2.31 13.56
CA LEU A 108 15.12 -1.59 14.36
C LEU A 108 14.44 -0.73 15.43
N GLU A 109 13.36 -0.05 15.10
CA GLU A 109 12.61 0.79 16.05
C GLU A 109 11.85 -0.05 17.09
N SER A 110 11.28 -1.19 16.69
CA SER A 110 10.51 -2.07 17.58
C SER A 110 11.34 -2.61 18.72
N THR A 111 12.64 -2.83 18.53
CA THR A 111 13.53 -3.41 19.56
C THR A 111 14.10 -2.37 20.54
N ARG A 112 13.80 -1.07 20.35
CA ARG A 112 14.27 -0.01 21.27
C ARG A 112 13.56 -0.11 22.62
N GLU A 113 14.29 0.14 23.71
CA GLU A 113 13.72 0.11 25.07
C GLU A 113 12.53 1.06 25.26
N VAL A 114 12.50 2.18 24.55
CA VAL A 114 11.35 3.12 24.59
C VAL A 114 10.05 2.46 24.14
N ASN A 115 10.13 1.43 23.30
CA ASN A 115 9.00 0.66 22.80
C ASN A 115 8.68 -0.58 23.64
N SER A 116 9.49 -0.91 24.67
CA SER A 116 9.20 -2.05 25.55
C SER A 116 7.78 -1.98 26.09
N TRP A 117 7.10 -3.14 26.07
CA TRP A 117 5.70 -3.32 26.49
C TRP A 117 4.64 -2.62 25.63
N SER A 118 5.01 -2.07 24.47
CA SER A 118 4.06 -1.61 23.46
C SER A 118 3.68 -2.72 22.48
N PRO A 119 2.53 -2.63 21.79
CA PRO A 119 2.18 -3.55 20.69
C PRO A 119 3.17 -3.56 19.53
N ALA A 120 4.03 -2.54 19.43
CA ALA A 120 5.04 -2.42 18.39
C ALA A 120 6.38 -3.08 18.79
N TYR A 121 6.53 -3.61 20.01
CA TYR A 121 7.76 -4.28 20.46
C TYR A 121 7.83 -5.70 19.91
N LEU A 122 8.95 -6.05 19.26
CA LEU A 122 9.24 -7.39 18.74
C LEU A 122 10.20 -8.14 19.65
#